data_AF-C7Q8S8-F1
#
_entry.id   AF-C7Q8S8-F1
#
_cell.length_a   1.000
_cell.length_b   1.000
_cell.length_c   1.000
_cell.angle_alpha   90.00
_cell.angle_beta   90.00
_cell.angle_gamma   90.00
#
_symmetry.space_group_name_H-M   'P 1'
#
loop_
_entity.id
_entity.type
_entity.pdbx_description
1 polymer ?
#
loop_
_entity_poly.entity_id
_entity_poly.type
_entity_poly.pdbx_seq_one_letter_code
_entity_poly.pdbx_strand_id
1 'polypeptide(L)'
;MRTKLTPAALRRPVVGGAAVLLALGTGIGTAAAATPASAGTQTAAVTPDAGSVSHGSGWAELTPSQQGEQRNYWCGPAALVSTLKESGHGTRTQTWAAGVLGTTTNGTDMGGMLSALNAYSGGFKYDEVFESGAWSGYVSGYESHLKSDINSGNGLVGNAYEVPGGPHLAGHPNELIYHYIAIDGYFDSGATTHYADPATTVWSTVPAYSNISSSLLVRILGGRGYYW
;
A
#
# COMPACT_ATOMS: atom_id res chain seq x y z
N MET A 1 27.28 -15.60 -11.08
CA MET A 1 26.99 -16.92 -11.68
C MET A 1 25.48 -17.07 -11.77
N ARG A 2 24.93 -17.20 -12.98
CA ARG A 2 23.48 -17.21 -13.25
C ARG A 2 23.02 -18.67 -13.40
N THR A 3 22.11 -19.13 -12.55
CA THR A 3 21.44 -20.44 -12.70
C THR A 3 20.01 -20.23 -13.21
N LYS A 4 19.73 -20.82 -14.38
CA LYS A 4 18.43 -20.86 -15.04
C LYS A 4 17.52 -21.88 -14.31
N LEU A 5 16.27 -21.52 -14.06
CA LEU A 5 15.22 -22.47 -13.64
C LEU A 5 14.14 -22.52 -14.73
N THR A 6 13.87 -23.73 -15.22
CA THR A 6 12.78 -24.08 -16.15
C THR A 6 11.53 -24.55 -15.38
N PRO A 7 10.31 -24.26 -15.84
CA PRO A 7 9.08 -24.66 -15.15
C PRO A 7 8.66 -26.09 -15.53
N ALA A 8 8.25 -26.88 -14.52
CA ALA A 8 7.63 -28.19 -14.70
C ALA A 8 6.11 -28.10 -14.53
N ALA A 9 5.38 -28.53 -15.56
CA ALA A 9 3.93 -28.74 -15.53
C ALA A 9 3.60 -30.12 -14.98
N LEU A 10 2.51 -30.27 -14.21
CA LEU A 10 1.91 -31.58 -13.95
C LEU A 10 0.38 -31.50 -13.81
N ARG A 11 -0.25 -32.59 -14.27
CA ARG A 11 -1.62 -32.75 -14.74
C ARG A 11 -2.63 -33.15 -13.65
N ARG A 12 -3.91 -32.91 -13.97
CA ARG A 12 -5.16 -33.29 -13.27
C ARG A 12 -5.34 -34.81 -13.11
N PRO A 13 -6.29 -35.23 -12.26
CA PRO A 13 -7.36 -36.11 -12.75
C PRO A 13 -8.78 -35.62 -12.42
N VAL A 14 -9.73 -36.10 -13.23
CA VAL A 14 -11.19 -35.97 -13.15
C VAL A 14 -11.76 -37.37 -12.92
N VAL A 15 -12.68 -37.56 -11.97
CA VAL A 15 -13.76 -38.59 -11.90
C VAL A 15 -14.75 -38.06 -10.82
N GLY A 16 -16.10 -38.12 -10.85
CA GLY A 16 -17.12 -38.75 -11.70
C GLY A 16 -18.32 -39.19 -10.83
N GLY A 17 -19.56 -39.08 -11.35
CA GLY A 17 -20.80 -39.73 -10.86
C GLY A 17 -21.62 -38.92 -9.83
N ALA A 18 -22.79 -38.31 -10.12
CA ALA A 18 -24.10 -38.79 -10.62
C ALA A 18 -25.02 -39.39 -9.53
N ALA A 19 -26.19 -38.76 -9.27
CA ALA A 19 -27.53 -39.37 -9.35
C ALA A 19 -28.61 -38.43 -8.79
N VAL A 20 -29.65 -38.24 -9.61
CA VAL A 20 -30.93 -37.60 -9.33
C VAL A 20 -31.88 -38.64 -8.74
N LEU A 21 -32.63 -38.30 -7.68
CA LEU A 21 -33.81 -39.05 -7.26
C LEU A 21 -34.99 -38.10 -7.06
N LEU A 22 -36.04 -38.35 -7.85
CA LEU A 22 -37.33 -37.67 -7.85
C LEU A 22 -38.30 -38.50 -6.97
N ALA A 23 -38.99 -37.87 -6.01
CA ALA A 23 -40.09 -38.49 -5.29
C ALA A 23 -41.25 -37.49 -5.14
N LEU A 24 -42.39 -37.83 -5.75
CA LEU A 24 -43.68 -37.18 -5.59
C LEU A 24 -44.43 -37.87 -4.44
N GLY A 25 -44.98 -37.08 -3.52
CA GLY A 25 -45.83 -37.57 -2.43
C GLY A 25 -46.80 -36.48 -1.98
N THR A 26 -48.08 -36.72 -2.21
CA THR A 26 -49.23 -35.90 -1.78
C THR A 26 -49.57 -36.17 -0.31
N GLY A 27 -49.77 -35.11 0.49
CA GLY A 27 -50.29 -35.21 1.86
C GLY A 27 -50.88 -33.90 2.33
N ILE A 28 -52.20 -33.89 2.55
CA ILE A 28 -52.98 -32.79 3.12
C ILE A 28 -52.73 -32.78 4.63
N GLY A 29 -52.19 -31.68 5.16
CA GLY A 29 -51.91 -31.50 6.58
C GLY A 29 -52.09 -30.03 6.98
N THR A 30 -52.90 -29.82 8.01
CA THR A 30 -53.35 -28.54 8.56
C THR A 30 -52.23 -27.55 8.87
N ALA A 31 -52.44 -26.29 8.48
CA ALA A 31 -51.55 -25.17 8.75
C ALA A 31 -51.33 -24.97 10.26
N ALA A 32 -50.11 -25.26 10.73
CA ALA A 32 -49.57 -24.71 11.95
C ALA A 32 -48.75 -23.47 11.57
N ALA A 33 -49.10 -22.31 12.14
CA ALA A 33 -48.38 -21.07 11.96
C ALA A 33 -46.92 -21.23 12.44
N ALA A 34 -46.00 -21.36 11.49
CA ALA A 34 -44.57 -21.28 11.76
C ALA A 34 -44.23 -19.82 12.07
N THR A 35 -43.75 -19.58 13.28
CA THR A 35 -43.03 -18.36 13.66
C THR A 35 -41.96 -18.04 12.61
N PRO A 36 -41.79 -16.77 12.18
CA PRO A 36 -40.71 -16.42 11.27
C PRO A 36 -39.38 -16.79 11.92
N ALA A 37 -38.64 -17.70 11.28
CA ALA A 37 -37.25 -17.95 11.59
C ALA A 37 -36.50 -16.63 11.45
N SER A 38 -35.87 -16.17 12.53
CA SER A 38 -34.94 -15.05 12.48
C SER A 38 -33.95 -15.29 11.35
N ALA A 39 -33.94 -14.37 10.40
CA ALA A 39 -32.94 -14.29 9.35
C ALA A 39 -31.56 -14.45 10.00
N GLY A 40 -30.80 -15.41 9.48
CA GLY A 40 -29.45 -15.68 9.94
C GLY A 40 -28.66 -14.39 9.99
N THR A 41 -27.92 -14.20 11.08
CA THR A 41 -26.84 -13.23 11.16
C THR A 41 -25.90 -13.52 10.00
N GLN A 42 -26.04 -12.75 8.92
CA GLN A 42 -24.97 -12.61 7.95
C GLN A 42 -23.80 -12.03 8.75
N THR A 43 -22.79 -12.87 9.01
CA THR A 43 -21.49 -12.40 9.44
C THR A 43 -21.06 -11.35 8.42
N ALA A 44 -21.12 -10.07 8.83
CA ALA A 44 -20.59 -8.98 8.06
C ALA A 44 -19.17 -9.36 7.65
N ALA A 45 -18.88 -9.28 6.35
CA ALA A 45 -17.52 -9.37 5.87
C ALA A 45 -16.70 -8.37 6.70
N VAL A 46 -15.61 -8.84 7.30
CA VAL A 46 -14.65 -7.97 7.99
C VAL A 46 -14.10 -7.05 6.91
N THR A 47 -14.60 -5.81 6.85
CA THR A 47 -13.94 -4.77 6.06
C THR A 47 -12.53 -4.64 6.62
N PRO A 48 -11.49 -4.59 5.77
CA PRO A 48 -10.15 -4.21 6.22
C PRO A 48 -10.26 -2.98 7.12
N ASP A 49 -9.57 -2.98 8.26
CA ASP A 49 -9.51 -1.80 9.13
C ASP A 49 -8.78 -0.70 8.35
N ALA A 50 -9.54 0.19 7.74
CA ALA A 50 -9.01 1.27 6.90
C ALA A 50 -8.65 2.47 7.77
N GLY A 51 -7.63 3.20 7.34
CA GLY A 51 -7.20 4.42 8.01
C GLY A 51 -8.30 5.46 8.11
N SER A 52 -8.25 6.26 9.18
CA SER A 52 -9.13 7.43 9.33
C SER A 52 -8.75 8.50 8.32
N VAL A 53 -9.63 8.75 7.35
CA VAL A 53 -9.45 9.77 6.30
C VAL A 53 -10.13 11.08 6.71
N SER A 54 -9.37 12.17 6.73
CA SER A 54 -9.91 13.54 6.69
C SER A 54 -10.01 13.98 5.23
N HIS A 55 -11.15 14.56 4.81
CA HIS A 55 -11.34 14.93 3.41
C HIS A 55 -12.21 16.17 3.25
N GLY A 56 -12.06 16.81 2.09
CA GLY A 56 -12.87 17.93 1.64
C GLY A 56 -12.90 18.03 0.11
N SER A 57 -13.45 19.13 -0.41
CA SER A 57 -13.48 19.33 -1.86
C SER A 57 -12.05 19.46 -2.41
N GLY A 58 -11.60 18.43 -3.13
CA GLY A 58 -10.29 18.41 -3.79
C GLY A 58 -9.10 18.01 -2.91
N TRP A 59 -9.30 17.52 -1.68
CA TRP A 59 -8.21 17.05 -0.83
C TRP A 59 -8.65 15.90 0.07
N ALA A 60 -7.71 15.03 0.43
CA ALA A 60 -7.88 14.02 1.46
C ALA A 60 -6.52 13.65 2.07
N GLU A 61 -6.50 13.29 3.35
CA GLU A 61 -5.31 12.92 4.09
C GLU A 61 -5.66 11.90 5.18
N LEU A 62 -4.79 10.92 5.41
CA LEU A 62 -4.86 9.98 6.52
C LEU A 62 -4.36 10.66 7.79
N THR A 63 -4.63 10.06 8.95
CA THR A 63 -4.06 10.57 10.21
C THR A 63 -2.54 10.42 10.20
N PRO A 64 -1.75 11.51 10.17
CA PRO A 64 -0.32 11.42 9.91
C PRO A 64 0.43 10.71 11.04
N SER A 65 1.44 9.90 10.68
CA SER A 65 2.13 9.05 11.66
C SER A 65 3.63 8.89 11.41
N GLN A 66 4.27 9.92 10.84
CA GLN A 66 5.70 9.93 10.54
C GLN A 66 6.56 9.42 11.69
N GLN A 67 7.54 8.59 11.35
CA GLN A 67 8.63 8.22 12.23
C GLN A 67 9.97 8.48 11.54
N GLY A 68 10.88 9.17 12.22
CA GLY A 68 12.26 9.25 11.77
C GLY A 68 12.92 7.87 11.79
N GLU A 69 13.78 7.59 10.83
CA GLU A 69 14.45 6.29 10.75
C GLU A 69 15.42 6.08 11.93
N GLN A 70 15.40 4.89 12.52
CA GLN A 70 16.25 4.57 13.68
C GLN A 70 17.68 4.21 13.28
N ARG A 71 17.92 3.97 11.99
CA ARG A 71 19.23 3.70 11.39
C ARG A 71 19.25 4.38 10.02
N ASN A 72 20.42 4.80 9.56
CA ASN A 72 20.61 5.50 8.29
C ASN A 72 20.32 4.68 7.01
N TYR A 73 19.78 3.46 7.16
CA TYR A 73 19.37 2.56 6.07
C TYR A 73 17.97 1.98 6.34
N TRP A 74 17.20 2.59 7.26
CA TRP A 74 15.90 2.12 7.73
C TRP A 74 14.72 2.96 7.22
N CYS A 75 14.91 3.72 6.14
CA CYS A 75 13.86 4.49 5.50
C CYS A 75 12.70 3.60 5.05
N GLY A 76 12.99 2.41 4.53
CA GLY A 76 11.97 1.39 4.21
C GLY A 76 11.17 0.95 5.44
N PRO A 77 11.82 0.43 6.51
CA PRO A 77 11.16 0.12 7.78
C PRO A 77 10.32 1.26 8.36
N ALA A 78 10.83 2.49 8.34
CA ALA A 78 10.11 3.65 8.84
C ALA A 78 8.88 3.98 7.99
N ALA A 79 9.04 4.03 6.66
CA ALA A 79 7.94 4.25 5.72
C ALA A 79 6.85 3.18 5.87
N LEU A 80 7.21 1.89 5.91
CA LEU A 80 6.23 0.80 6.10
C LEU A 80 5.43 0.97 7.40
N VAL A 81 6.10 1.29 8.51
CA VAL A 81 5.43 1.46 9.80
C VAL A 81 4.48 2.66 9.78
N SER A 82 4.90 3.78 9.19
CA SER A 82 4.04 4.96 9.04
C SER A 82 2.83 4.64 8.16
N THR A 83 3.04 4.08 6.96
CA THR A 83 1.93 3.73 6.06
C THR A 83 0.95 2.74 6.68
N LEU A 84 1.41 1.67 7.32
CA LEU A 84 0.51 0.71 7.97
C LEU A 84 -0.28 1.35 9.11
N LYS A 85 0.35 2.25 9.87
CA LYS A 85 -0.31 2.93 10.98
C LYS A 85 -1.33 3.97 10.49
N GLU A 86 -0.97 4.77 9.49
CA GLU A 86 -1.87 5.69 8.78
C GLU A 86 -3.08 4.94 8.20
N SER A 87 -2.84 3.73 7.68
CA SER A 87 -3.88 2.86 7.08
C SER A 87 -4.66 2.03 8.11
N GLY A 88 -4.51 2.30 9.41
CA GLY A 88 -5.32 1.64 10.47
C GLY A 88 -4.79 0.27 10.94
N HIS A 89 -3.66 -0.23 10.46
CA HIS A 89 -3.18 -1.59 10.76
C HIS A 89 -2.31 -1.72 12.02
N GLY A 90 -2.55 -0.83 12.99
CA GLY A 90 -1.97 -0.88 14.33
C GLY A 90 -0.51 -0.43 14.44
N THR A 91 0.02 -0.45 15.67
CA THR A 91 1.39 0.01 15.95
C THR A 91 2.41 -1.11 15.69
N ARG A 92 3.41 -0.82 14.85
CA ARG A 92 4.55 -1.69 14.57
C ARG A 92 5.85 -0.95 14.90
N THR A 93 6.94 -1.70 15.05
CA THR A 93 8.29 -1.13 15.27
C THR A 93 9.12 -1.23 13.99
N GLN A 94 10.08 -0.33 13.81
CA GLN A 94 11.00 -0.40 12.68
C GLN A 94 11.87 -1.67 12.72
N THR A 95 12.20 -2.19 13.90
CA THR A 95 12.91 -3.48 14.03
C THR A 95 12.08 -4.64 13.48
N TRP A 96 10.77 -4.67 13.78
CA TRP A 96 9.87 -5.66 13.19
C TRP A 96 9.78 -5.48 11.67
N ALA A 97 9.62 -4.23 11.22
CA ALA A 97 9.51 -3.91 9.80
C ALA A 97 10.77 -4.32 9.03
N ALA A 98 11.96 -4.04 9.57
CA ALA A 98 13.23 -4.48 9.00
C ALA A 98 13.33 -6.00 8.83
N GLY A 99 12.78 -6.76 9.80
CA GLY A 99 12.73 -8.22 9.73
C GLY A 99 11.85 -8.74 8.59
N VAL A 100 10.63 -8.18 8.43
CA VAL A 100 9.69 -8.61 7.38
C VAL A 100 10.05 -8.09 5.99
N LEU A 101 10.70 -6.93 5.93
CA LEU A 101 11.21 -6.33 4.70
C LEU A 101 12.50 -6.97 4.20
N GLY A 102 13.19 -7.77 5.03
CA GLY A 102 14.52 -8.27 4.70
C GLY A 102 15.59 -7.17 4.64
N THR A 103 15.38 -6.06 5.34
CA THR A 103 16.27 -4.90 5.32
C THR A 103 17.68 -5.27 5.79
N THR A 104 18.68 -4.89 5.01
CA THR A 104 20.09 -5.05 5.36
C THR A 104 20.76 -3.69 5.52
N THR A 105 22.08 -3.66 5.77
CA THR A 105 22.85 -2.40 5.72
C THR A 105 22.87 -1.75 4.34
N ASN A 106 22.47 -2.46 3.29
CA ASN A 106 22.29 -1.92 1.94
C ASN A 106 20.87 -1.35 1.72
N GLY A 107 20.04 -1.28 2.77
CA GLY A 107 18.65 -0.83 2.69
C GLY A 107 17.66 -1.96 2.42
N THR A 108 16.50 -1.57 1.89
CA THR A 108 15.34 -2.44 1.61
C THR A 108 15.12 -2.56 0.11
N ASP A 109 14.99 -3.78 -0.39
CA ASP A 109 14.65 -4.01 -1.80
C ASP A 109 13.15 -3.80 -2.06
N MET A 110 12.79 -3.61 -3.34
CA MET A 110 11.40 -3.33 -3.72
C MET A 110 10.44 -4.49 -3.46
N GLY A 111 10.90 -5.72 -3.72
CA GLY A 111 10.07 -6.91 -3.54
C GLY A 111 9.74 -7.17 -2.07
N GLY A 112 10.67 -6.86 -1.16
CA GLY A 112 10.47 -6.89 0.28
C GLY A 112 9.35 -5.94 0.72
N MET A 113 9.34 -4.71 0.19
CA MET A 113 8.29 -3.72 0.48
C MET A 113 6.91 -4.18 -0.01
N LEU A 114 6.79 -4.59 -1.28
CA LEU A 114 5.53 -5.07 -1.84
C LEU A 114 4.97 -6.27 -1.08
N SER A 115 5.85 -7.22 -0.73
CA SER A 115 5.47 -8.41 0.03
C SER A 115 4.97 -8.07 1.43
N ALA A 116 5.64 -7.14 2.12
CA ALA A 116 5.25 -6.72 3.46
C ALA A 116 3.91 -5.97 3.45
N LEU A 117 3.71 -5.01 2.54
CA LEU A 117 2.45 -4.29 2.40
C LEU A 117 1.29 -5.27 2.15
N ASN A 118 1.41 -6.15 1.16
CA ASN A 118 0.37 -7.14 0.86
C ASN A 118 0.10 -8.15 2.00
N ALA A 119 1.09 -8.41 2.86
CA ALA A 119 0.95 -9.32 3.99
C ALA A 119 0.29 -8.66 5.21
N TYR A 120 0.46 -7.35 5.38
CA TYR A 120 0.12 -6.66 6.63
C TYR A 120 -0.94 -5.56 6.49
N SER A 121 -1.37 -5.22 5.27
CA SER A 121 -2.37 -4.18 5.03
C SER A 121 -3.83 -4.66 5.11
N GLY A 122 -4.13 -5.54 6.06
CA GLY A 122 -5.53 -5.92 6.37
C GLY A 122 -6.32 -6.57 5.22
N GLY A 123 -5.67 -7.01 4.13
CA GLY A 123 -6.32 -7.55 2.94
C GLY A 123 -6.39 -6.60 1.75
N PHE A 124 -6.07 -5.32 1.94
CA PHE A 124 -5.83 -4.37 0.84
C PHE A 124 -4.65 -4.86 -0.01
N LYS A 125 -4.76 -4.70 -1.33
CA LYS A 125 -3.82 -5.24 -2.30
C LYS A 125 -3.01 -4.10 -2.88
N TYR A 126 -1.71 -4.15 -2.63
CA TYR A 126 -0.76 -3.23 -3.20
C TYR A 126 -0.21 -3.81 -4.51
N ASP A 127 -0.11 -2.95 -5.52
CA ASP A 127 0.66 -3.16 -6.73
C ASP A 127 1.89 -2.23 -6.74
N GLU A 128 2.96 -2.71 -7.37
CA GLU A 128 4.17 -1.92 -7.60
C GLU A 128 4.09 -1.27 -8.99
N VAL A 129 4.31 0.04 -9.05
CA VAL A 129 4.45 0.77 -10.31
C VAL A 129 5.92 1.14 -10.49
N PHE A 130 6.54 0.59 -11.53
CA PHE A 130 7.86 1.01 -11.96
C PHE A 130 7.74 2.08 -13.06
N GLU A 131 8.04 3.32 -12.72
CA GLU A 131 7.99 4.44 -13.67
C GLU A 131 9.38 4.75 -14.20
N SER A 132 9.60 4.62 -15.51
CA SER A 132 10.86 5.05 -16.13
C SER A 132 10.73 6.48 -16.65
N GLY A 133 10.87 7.47 -15.76
CA GLY A 133 10.84 8.90 -16.09
C GLY A 133 9.49 9.57 -15.84
N ALA A 134 9.30 10.81 -16.30
CA ALA A 134 8.13 11.62 -15.99
C ALA A 134 7.43 12.18 -17.22
N TRP A 135 6.69 11.31 -17.91
CA TRP A 135 5.78 11.74 -18.96
C TRP A 135 4.35 11.84 -18.39
N SER A 136 3.49 12.59 -19.09
CA SER A 136 2.16 12.96 -18.59
C SER A 136 1.27 11.79 -18.17
N GLY A 137 1.38 10.63 -18.81
CA GLY A 137 0.60 9.45 -18.46
C GLY A 137 0.96 8.87 -17.09
N TYR A 138 2.24 8.88 -16.70
CA TYR A 138 2.66 8.46 -15.36
C TYR A 138 2.08 9.40 -14.30
N VAL A 139 2.13 10.71 -14.54
CA VAL A 139 1.54 11.67 -13.60
C VAL A 139 0.04 11.43 -13.42
N SER A 140 -0.72 11.28 -14.51
CA SER A 140 -2.16 11.02 -14.40
C SER A 140 -2.49 9.66 -13.74
N GLY A 141 -1.67 8.63 -13.97
CA GLY A 141 -1.80 7.32 -13.33
C GLY A 141 -1.54 7.41 -11.83
N TYR A 142 -0.42 8.01 -11.46
CA TYR A 142 -0.06 8.29 -10.07
C TYR A 142 -1.15 9.09 -9.34
N GLU A 143 -1.63 10.19 -9.92
CA GLU A 143 -2.70 11.00 -9.30
C GLU A 143 -3.99 10.19 -9.11
N SER A 144 -4.31 9.30 -10.04
CA SER A 144 -5.47 8.41 -9.93
C SER A 144 -5.29 7.40 -8.80
N HIS A 145 -4.11 6.78 -8.68
CA HIS A 145 -3.79 5.81 -7.63
C HIS A 145 -3.81 6.49 -6.26
N LEU A 146 -3.08 7.62 -6.13
CA LEU A 146 -3.04 8.46 -4.94
C LEU A 146 -4.45 8.80 -4.43
N LYS A 147 -5.33 9.24 -5.33
CA LYS A 147 -6.72 9.53 -4.94
C LYS A 147 -7.48 8.28 -4.54
N SER A 148 -7.35 7.20 -5.30
CA SER A 148 -8.06 5.95 -5.03
C SER A 148 -7.79 5.44 -3.61
N ASP A 149 -6.52 5.35 -3.24
CA ASP A 149 -6.15 4.63 -2.02
C ASP A 149 -6.32 5.50 -0.80
N ILE A 150 -5.93 6.78 -0.86
CA ILE A 150 -6.15 7.72 0.23
C ILE A 150 -7.64 7.84 0.55
N ASN A 151 -8.51 7.93 -0.46
CA ASN A 151 -9.97 7.94 -0.22
C ASN A 151 -10.49 6.59 0.31
N SER A 152 -9.78 5.50 0.06
CA SER A 152 -10.08 4.17 0.59
C SER A 152 -9.45 3.91 1.96
N GLY A 153 -8.74 4.89 2.54
CA GLY A 153 -8.08 4.76 3.83
C GLY A 153 -6.73 4.05 3.81
N ASN A 154 -6.05 3.98 2.66
CA ASN A 154 -4.76 3.30 2.52
C ASN A 154 -3.70 4.27 1.99
N GLY A 155 -2.56 4.33 2.68
CA GLY A 155 -1.42 5.16 2.27
C GLY A 155 -0.58 4.48 1.19
N LEU A 156 0.16 5.28 0.43
CA LEU A 156 1.12 4.79 -0.55
C LEU A 156 2.53 4.78 0.07
N VAL A 157 3.46 4.09 -0.59
CA VAL A 157 4.89 4.18 -0.29
C VAL A 157 5.64 4.60 -1.55
N GLY A 158 6.45 5.65 -1.47
CA GLY A 158 7.32 6.10 -2.57
C GLY A 158 8.74 5.56 -2.42
N ASN A 159 9.40 5.19 -3.52
CA ASN A 159 10.82 4.83 -3.56
C ASN A 159 11.58 5.85 -4.43
N ALA A 160 12.12 6.88 -3.79
CA ALA A 160 12.79 8.00 -4.41
C ALA A 160 14.17 7.63 -4.98
N TYR A 161 14.46 8.22 -6.14
CA TYR A 161 15.75 8.26 -6.80
C TYR A 161 16.10 9.72 -7.08
N GLU A 162 16.92 10.31 -6.22
CA GLU A 162 17.37 11.70 -6.37
C GLU A 162 18.82 11.70 -6.86
N VAL A 163 19.12 12.57 -7.82
CA VAL A 163 20.45 12.69 -8.43
C VAL A 163 20.96 14.13 -8.32
N PRO A 164 22.29 14.35 -8.23
CA PRO A 164 22.85 15.69 -8.17
C PRO A 164 22.37 16.58 -9.34
N GLY A 165 21.86 17.77 -9.02
CA GLY A 165 21.29 18.73 -9.97
C GLY A 165 19.88 18.38 -10.44
N GLY A 166 19.30 17.29 -9.93
CA GLY A 166 17.95 16.83 -10.21
C GLY A 166 16.91 17.40 -9.22
N PRO A 167 15.65 16.93 -9.33
CA PRO A 167 14.64 17.21 -8.33
C PRO A 167 14.94 16.46 -7.03
N HIS A 168 14.59 17.08 -5.90
CA HIS A 168 14.84 16.56 -4.57
C HIS A 168 13.60 16.68 -3.69
N LEU A 169 13.49 15.79 -2.71
CA LEU A 169 12.53 15.94 -1.62
C LEU A 169 12.92 17.15 -0.75
N ALA A 170 11.95 17.71 -0.02
CA ALA A 170 12.17 18.90 0.78
C ALA A 170 13.29 18.68 1.82
N GLY A 171 14.30 19.55 1.80
CA GLY A 171 15.40 19.51 2.76
C GLY A 171 16.50 18.48 2.47
N HIS A 172 16.35 17.65 1.43
CA HIS A 172 17.38 16.70 1.00
C HIS A 172 18.59 17.43 0.40
N PRO A 173 19.83 16.98 0.68
CA PRO A 173 21.02 17.54 0.05
C PRO A 173 21.08 17.21 -1.45
N ASN A 174 21.81 18.04 -2.20
CA ASN A 174 22.01 17.89 -3.64
C ASN A 174 23.03 16.77 -3.97
N GLU A 175 22.68 15.52 -3.67
CA GLU A 175 23.51 14.34 -3.88
C GLU A 175 22.70 13.12 -4.37
N LEU A 176 23.37 11.99 -4.62
CA LEU A 176 22.68 10.76 -4.98
C LEU A 176 22.00 10.15 -3.75
N ILE A 177 20.67 10.06 -3.77
CA ILE A 177 19.88 9.52 -2.66
C ILE A 177 18.91 8.45 -3.18
N TYR A 178 18.86 7.33 -2.45
CA TYR A 178 17.81 6.32 -2.58
C TYR A 178 17.04 6.28 -1.28
N HIS A 179 15.72 6.47 -1.33
CA HIS A 179 14.95 6.71 -0.12
C HIS A 179 13.53 6.20 -0.21
N TYR A 180 12.97 5.74 0.90
CA TYR A 180 11.55 5.42 1.01
C TYR A 180 10.83 6.48 1.83
N ILE A 181 9.64 6.87 1.37
CA ILE A 181 8.73 7.79 2.07
C ILE A 181 7.34 7.17 2.19
N ALA A 182 6.60 7.55 3.22
CA ALA A 182 5.17 7.26 3.30
C ALA A 182 4.39 8.43 2.67
N ILE A 183 3.36 8.11 1.89
CA ILE A 183 2.48 9.09 1.24
C ILE A 183 1.10 8.90 1.84
N ASP A 184 0.61 9.93 2.52
CA ASP A 184 -0.58 9.85 3.37
C ASP A 184 -1.67 10.84 2.97
N GLY A 185 -1.47 11.64 1.91
CA GLY A 185 -2.51 12.56 1.46
C GLY A 185 -2.28 13.22 0.12
N TYR A 186 -3.30 13.95 -0.32
CA TYR A 186 -3.27 14.78 -1.50
C TYR A 186 -4.07 16.06 -1.32
N PHE A 187 -3.66 17.08 -2.06
CA PHE A 187 -4.36 18.35 -2.24
C PHE A 187 -4.56 18.63 -3.73
N ASP A 188 -5.31 19.69 -4.06
CA ASP A 188 -5.54 20.15 -5.43
C ASP A 188 -6.02 19.05 -6.40
N SER A 189 -6.93 18.21 -5.94
CA SER A 189 -7.49 17.07 -6.67
C SER A 189 -6.43 16.06 -7.16
N GLY A 190 -5.35 15.91 -6.39
CA GLY A 190 -4.25 14.99 -6.64
C GLY A 190 -2.99 15.65 -7.18
N ALA A 191 -3.04 16.92 -7.61
CA ALA A 191 -1.89 17.60 -8.19
C ALA A 191 -0.76 17.91 -7.19
N THR A 192 -1.08 17.87 -5.90
CA THR A 192 -0.15 18.03 -4.78
C THR A 192 -0.20 16.77 -3.92
N THR A 193 0.95 16.15 -3.68
CA THR A 193 1.12 15.01 -2.77
C THR A 193 1.58 15.51 -1.40
N HIS A 194 0.98 14.98 -0.35
CA HIS A 194 1.47 15.07 1.02
C HIS A 194 2.22 13.79 1.38
N TYR A 195 3.37 13.93 2.03
CA TYR A 195 4.20 12.79 2.41
C TYR A 195 4.91 13.01 3.74
N ALA A 196 5.19 11.89 4.38
CA ALA A 196 5.99 11.76 5.60
C ALA A 196 7.40 11.24 5.27
N ASP A 197 8.41 11.97 5.74
CA ASP A 197 9.81 11.68 5.43
C ASP A 197 10.57 11.08 6.63
N PRO A 198 11.07 9.83 6.54
CA PRO A 198 11.88 9.25 7.60
C PRO A 198 13.24 9.91 7.84
N ALA A 199 13.78 10.70 6.90
CA ALA A 199 15.14 11.22 6.98
C ALA A 199 15.32 12.40 7.95
N THR A 200 14.29 12.74 8.75
CA THR A 200 14.35 13.74 9.82
C THR A 200 15.46 13.50 10.85
N THR A 201 15.89 12.24 11.01
CA THR A 201 16.99 11.83 11.91
C THR A 201 18.34 11.74 11.21
N VAL A 202 18.37 11.87 9.87
CA VAL A 202 19.58 11.84 9.05
C VAL A 202 20.10 13.25 8.80
N TRP A 203 19.21 14.13 8.34
CA TRP A 203 19.52 15.50 8.01
C TRP A 203 18.56 16.44 8.74
N SER A 204 19.12 17.41 9.47
CA SER A 204 18.32 18.38 10.26
C SER A 204 17.49 19.34 9.41
N THR A 205 17.76 19.41 8.10
CA THR A 205 17.02 20.22 7.13
C THR A 205 15.75 19.54 6.63
N VAL A 206 15.57 18.24 6.89
CA VAL A 206 14.41 17.48 6.42
C VAL A 206 13.24 17.69 7.37
N PRO A 207 12.11 18.24 6.89
CA PRO A 207 10.89 18.31 7.69
C PRO A 207 10.23 16.94 7.78
N ALA A 208 9.50 16.68 8.87
CA ALA A 208 8.76 15.42 9.03
C ALA A 208 7.69 15.22 7.95
N TYR A 209 7.09 16.32 7.48
CA TYR A 209 6.04 16.29 6.48
C TYR A 209 6.29 17.37 5.43
N SER A 210 5.86 17.12 4.20
CA SER A 210 5.95 18.10 3.13
C SER A 210 4.88 17.90 2.07
N ASN A 211 4.59 19.01 1.38
CA ASN A 211 3.77 19.01 0.18
C ASN A 211 4.67 19.20 -1.03
N ILE A 212 4.44 18.41 -2.08
CA ILE A 212 5.19 18.48 -3.33
C ILE A 212 4.22 18.32 -4.51
N SER A 213 4.50 18.95 -5.65
CA SER A 213 3.72 18.66 -6.86
C SER A 213 3.86 17.17 -7.19
N SER A 214 2.74 16.50 -7.46
CA SER A 214 2.71 15.10 -7.89
C SER A 214 3.54 14.87 -9.15
N SER A 215 3.57 15.84 -10.06
CA SER A 215 4.45 15.80 -11.25
C SER A 215 5.94 15.80 -10.91
N LEU A 216 6.35 16.53 -9.86
CA LEU A 216 7.72 16.58 -9.39
C LEU A 216 8.07 15.30 -8.62
N LEU A 217 7.13 14.80 -7.81
CA LEU A 217 7.32 13.54 -7.10
C LEU A 217 7.46 12.37 -8.06
N VAL A 218 6.63 12.24 -9.09
CA VAL A 218 6.78 11.23 -10.16
C VAL A 218 8.15 11.29 -10.82
N ARG A 219 8.75 12.48 -10.98
CA ARG A 219 10.15 12.60 -11.46
C ARG A 219 11.15 12.01 -10.49
N ILE A 220 10.97 12.23 -9.19
CA ILE A 220 11.82 11.72 -8.12
C ILE A 220 11.66 10.20 -7.97
N LEU A 221 10.44 9.69 -8.09
CA LEU A 221 10.15 8.26 -8.07
C LEU A 221 10.60 7.56 -9.37
N GLY A 222 10.83 8.32 -10.43
CA GLY A 222 11.29 7.82 -11.72
C GLY A 222 12.58 6.99 -11.60
N GLY A 223 12.52 5.73 -12.02
CA GLY A 223 13.60 4.75 -11.95
C GLY A 223 13.52 3.80 -10.76
N ARG A 224 12.60 4.04 -9.83
CA ARG A 224 12.44 3.25 -8.60
C ARG A 224 11.00 3.05 -8.12
N GLY A 225 10.02 3.81 -8.60
CA GLY A 225 8.59 3.51 -8.48
C GLY A 225 7.93 3.82 -7.14
N TYR A 226 6.71 3.31 -6.97
CA TYR A 226 5.89 3.42 -5.76
C TYR A 226 4.93 2.22 -5.63
N TYR A 227 4.30 2.12 -4.47
CA TYR A 227 3.32 1.08 -4.12
C TYR A 227 1.99 1.75 -3.81
N TRP A 228 0.92 1.23 -4.41
CA TRP A 228 -0.45 1.73 -4.32
C TRP A 228 -1.40 0.55 -4.18
#